data_AF-W1I3D3-F1
#
_entry.id   AF-W1I3D3-F1
#
_cell.length_a   1.000
_cell.length_b   1.000
_cell.length_c   1.000
_cell.angle_alpha   90.00
_cell.angle_beta   90.00
_cell.angle_gamma   90.00
#
_symmetry.space_group_name_H-M   'P 1'
#
loop_
_entity.id
_entity.type
_entity.pdbx_description
1 polymer ?
#
loop_
_entity_poly.entity_id
_entity_poly.type
_entity_poly.pdbx_seq_one_letter_code
_entity_poly.pdbx_strand_id
1 'polypeptide(L)'
;MASKKPYDTVGVTFRAPTEVVRQLDELCAMSGIKRSEFFINAICAEYDKVNGNPQLKKMLEQMREIAETMKQMNGQASGSGVTTVTGNGGEGEA
;
A
#
# COMPACT_ATOMS: atom_id res chain seq x y z
N MET A 1 17.85 22.18 26.92
CA MET A 1 17.73 22.51 25.48
C MET A 1 18.19 21.29 24.69
N ALA A 2 17.27 20.49 24.15
CA ALA A 2 17.64 19.32 23.36
C ALA A 2 18.27 19.80 22.04
N SER A 3 19.58 19.62 21.89
CA SER A 3 20.32 19.94 20.67
C SER A 3 19.73 19.12 19.52
N LYS A 4 19.09 19.77 18.55
CA LYS A 4 18.63 19.13 17.31
C LYS A 4 19.82 18.35 16.71
N LYS A 5 19.67 17.03 16.55
CA LYS A 5 20.68 16.22 15.85
C LYS A 5 20.95 16.85 14.48
N PRO A 6 22.23 16.98 14.06
CA PRO A 6 22.54 17.42 12.70
C PRO A 6 21.84 16.47 11.71
N TYR A 7 21.21 17.03 10.69
CA TYR A 7 20.59 16.26 9.63
C TYR A 7 21.65 15.36 8.98
N ASP A 8 21.45 14.05 9.04
CA ASP A 8 22.31 13.08 8.35
C ASP A 8 22.13 13.26 6.85
N THR A 9 23.10 13.92 6.20
CA THR A 9 23.02 14.34 4.81
C THR A 9 24.32 14.02 4.08
N VAL A 10 24.19 13.61 2.82
CA VAL A 10 25.32 13.36 1.91
C VAL A 10 25.19 14.30 0.72
N GLY A 11 26.30 14.92 0.31
CA GLY A 11 26.33 15.78 -0.87
C GLY A 11 26.28 14.96 -2.16
N VAL A 12 25.38 15.32 -3.07
CA VAL A 12 25.25 14.71 -4.40
C VAL A 12 25.66 15.74 -5.45
N THR A 13 26.64 15.40 -6.30
CA THR A 13 27.12 16.25 -7.39
C THR A 13 27.00 15.53 -8.72
N PHE A 14 26.41 16.20 -9.71
CA PHE A 14 26.32 15.70 -11.08
C PHE A 14 26.34 16.86 -12.07
N ARG A 15 26.53 16.55 -13.36
CA ARG A 15 26.45 17.51 -14.45
C ARG A 15 25.19 17.23 -15.27
N ALA A 16 24.52 18.28 -15.71
CA ALA A 16 23.37 18.22 -16.60
C ALA A 16 23.55 19.19 -17.77
N PRO A 17 22.90 18.95 -18.92
CA PRO A 17 22.88 19.91 -20.03
C PRO A 17 22.36 21.28 -19.57
N THR A 18 22.94 22.35 -20.11
CA THR A 18 22.61 23.73 -19.73
C THR A 18 21.12 24.02 -19.84
N GLU A 19 20.46 23.56 -20.91
CA GLU A 19 19.02 23.75 -21.11
C GLU A 19 18.17 23.08 -20.03
N VAL A 20 18.58 21.91 -19.54
CA VAL A 20 17.86 21.22 -18.45
C VAL A 20 17.98 22.00 -17.14
N VAL A 21 19.16 22.59 -16.88
CA VAL A 21 19.35 23.47 -15.71
C VAL A 21 18.50 24.73 -15.82
N ARG A 22 18.37 25.30 -17.03
CA ARG A 22 17.51 26.46 -17.30
C ARG A 22 16.04 26.16 -17.02
N GLN A 23 15.56 25.01 -17.50
CA GLN A 23 14.19 24.54 -17.23
C GLN A 23 13.94 24.31 -15.74
N LEU A 24 14.92 23.73 -15.02
CA LEU A 24 14.85 23.56 -13.58
C LEU A 24 14.70 24.91 -12.85
N ASP A 25 15.44 25.92 -13.28
CA ASP A 25 15.36 27.27 -12.70
C ASP A 25 13.99 27.90 -12.88
N GLU A 26 13.44 27.81 -14.08
CA GLU A 26 12.09 28.30 -14.37
C GLU A 26 11.06 27.58 -13.52
N LEU A 27 11.13 26.24 -13.41
CA LEU A 27 10.23 25.45 -12.57
C LEU A 27 10.32 25.84 -11.09
N CYS A 28 11.53 26.04 -10.57
CA CYS A 28 11.76 26.46 -9.19
C CYS A 28 11.23 27.87 -8.94
N ALA A 29 11.46 28.80 -9.89
CA ALA A 29 10.96 30.17 -9.80
C ALA A 29 9.43 30.24 -9.83
N MET A 30 8.78 29.49 -10.73
CA MET A 30 7.32 29.43 -10.84
C MET A 30 6.68 28.80 -9.60
N SER A 31 7.32 27.80 -9.02
CA SER A 31 6.79 27.05 -7.86
C SER A 31 7.18 27.67 -6.52
N GLY A 32 8.07 28.68 -6.51
CA GLY A 32 8.56 29.33 -5.29
C GLY A 32 9.42 28.43 -4.39
N ILE A 33 10.03 27.37 -4.94
CA ILE A 33 10.84 26.39 -4.19
C ILE A 33 12.31 26.44 -4.57
N LYS A 34 13.18 25.94 -3.69
CA LYS A 34 14.61 25.82 -3.98
C LYS A 34 14.89 24.59 -4.84
N ARG A 35 15.95 24.63 -5.67
CA ARG A 35 16.40 23.47 -6.46
C ARG A 35 16.59 22.20 -5.61
N SER A 36 17.14 22.34 -4.40
CA SER A 36 17.33 21.22 -3.48
C SER A 36 16.00 20.57 -3.08
N GLU A 37 14.98 21.38 -2.83
CA GLU A 37 13.64 20.93 -2.46
C GLU A 37 12.95 20.26 -3.64
N PHE A 38 13.10 20.82 -4.85
CA PHE A 38 12.64 20.18 -6.07
C PHE A 38 13.23 18.77 -6.23
N PHE A 39 14.55 18.62 -6.08
CA PHE A 39 15.19 17.30 -6.24
C PHE A 39 14.77 16.31 -5.15
N ILE A 40 14.66 16.75 -3.89
CA ILE A 40 14.18 15.88 -2.81
C ILE A 40 12.75 15.40 -3.13
N ASN A 41 11.86 16.31 -3.51
CA ASN A 41 10.48 15.97 -3.84
C ASN A 41 10.38 15.07 -5.08
N ALA A 42 11.18 15.33 -6.11
CA ALA A 42 11.24 14.51 -7.31
C ALA A 42 11.73 13.09 -6.99
N ILE A 43 12.78 12.96 -6.18
CA ILE A 43 13.30 11.65 -5.76
C ILE A 43 12.26 10.89 -4.93
N CYS A 44 11.61 11.54 -3.95
CA CYS A 44 10.55 10.92 -3.17
C CYS A 44 9.38 10.48 -4.05
N ALA A 45 8.92 11.34 -4.97
CA ALA A 45 7.82 11.01 -5.87
C ALA A 45 8.16 9.85 -6.82
N GLU A 46 9.37 9.81 -7.38
CA GLU A 46 9.81 8.69 -8.22
C GLU A 46 9.98 7.40 -7.40
N TYR A 47 10.52 7.50 -6.19
CA TYR A 47 10.63 6.35 -5.28
C TYR A 47 9.25 5.79 -4.90
N ASP A 48 8.29 6.64 -4.60
CA ASP A 48 6.91 6.27 -4.27
C ASP A 48 6.18 5.67 -5.48
N LYS A 49 6.45 6.13 -6.70
CA LYS A 49 5.92 5.52 -7.93
C LYS A 49 6.44 4.10 -8.12
N VAL A 50 7.75 3.90 -7.97
CA VAL A 50 8.40 2.58 -8.16
C VAL A 50 8.00 1.61 -7.05
N ASN A 51 7.97 2.06 -5.81
CA ASN A 51 7.66 1.22 -4.66
C ASN A 51 6.17 1.16 -4.35
N GLY A 52 5.32 1.88 -5.09
CA GLY A 52 3.88 1.98 -4.86
C GLY A 52 3.54 2.67 -3.54
N ASN A 53 2.31 3.18 -3.43
CA ASN A 53 1.81 3.67 -2.15
C ASN A 53 1.86 2.51 -1.13
N PRO A 54 2.66 2.59 -0.05
CA PRO A 54 2.78 1.51 0.92
C PRO A 54 1.45 1.17 1.60
N GLN A 55 0.52 2.14 1.69
CA GLN A 55 -0.84 1.88 2.17
C GLN A 55 -1.64 1.01 1.19
N LEU A 56 -1.48 1.22 -0.12
CA LEU A 56 -2.17 0.42 -1.13
C LEU A 56 -1.60 -1.00 -1.19
N LYS A 57 -0.27 -1.16 -1.11
CA LYS A 57 0.36 -2.48 -1.00
C LYS A 57 -0.11 -3.21 0.25
N LYS A 58 -0.14 -2.53 1.40
CA LYS A 58 -0.64 -3.11 2.66
C LYS A 58 -2.12 -3.48 2.56
N MET A 59 -2.95 -2.64 1.95
CA MET A 59 -4.37 -2.93 1.74
C MET A 59 -4.59 -4.13 0.81
N LEU A 60 -3.79 -4.27 -0.26
CA LEU A 60 -3.82 -5.43 -1.15
C LEU A 60 -3.40 -6.72 -0.43
N GLU A 61 -2.37 -6.66 0.42
CA GLU A 61 -1.94 -7.79 1.24
C GLU A 61 -3.03 -8.20 2.24
N GLN A 62 -3.63 -7.23 2.93
CA GLN A 62 -4.76 -7.47 3.83
C GLN A 62 -5.97 -8.06 3.10
N MET A 63 -6.28 -7.60 1.88
CA MET A 63 -7.34 -8.19 1.06
C MET A 63 -7.03 -9.64 0.66
N ARG A 64 -5.76 -9.96 0.40
CA ARG A 64 -5.32 -11.33 0.08
C ARG A 64 -5.47 -12.27 1.27
N GLU A 65 -5.07 -11.83 2.47
CA GLU A 65 -5.25 -12.58 3.72
C GLU A 65 -6.73 -12.84 4.03
N ILE A 66 -7.60 -11.84 3.83
CA ILE A 66 -9.05 -11.98 4.00
C ILE A 66 -9.61 -12.98 2.99
N ALA A 67 -9.19 -12.92 1.72
CA ALA A 67 -9.62 -13.85 0.68
C ALA A 67 -9.18 -15.30 0.97
N GLU A 68 -7.97 -15.52 1.49
CA GLU A 68 -7.51 -16.84 1.90
C GLU A 68 -8.27 -17.38 3.13
N THR A 69 -8.55 -16.51 4.10
CA THR A 69 -9.37 -16.86 5.27
C THR A 69 -10.80 -17.24 4.87
N MET A 70 -11.43 -16.49 3.96
CA MET A 70 -12.75 -16.82 3.43
C MET A 70 -12.77 -18.12 2.64
N LYS A 71 -11.71 -18.42 1.88
CA LYS A 71 -11.56 -19.68 1.14
C LYS A 71 -11.43 -20.89 2.07
N GLN A 72 -10.72 -20.74 3.20
CA GLN A 72 -10.66 -21.79 4.23
C GLN A 72 -12.01 -21.99 4.94
N MET A 73 -12.72 -20.92 5.29
CA MET A 73 -14.07 -21.03 5.88
C MET A 73 -15.08 -21.68 4.93
N ASN A 74 -15.06 -21.31 3.64
CA ASN A 74 -15.99 -21.87 2.66
C ASN A 74 -15.61 -23.29 2.21
N GLY A 75 -14.36 -23.71 2.40
CA GLY A 75 -13.89 -25.09 2.22
C GLY A 75 -14.33 -26.05 3.32
N GLN A 76 -14.77 -25.53 4.48
CA GLN A 76 -15.23 -26.34 5.62
C GLN A 76 -16.77 -26.54 5.64
N ALA A 77 -17.52 -25.82 4.78
CA ALA A 77 -18.98 -25.91 4.69
C ALA A 77 -19.50 -26.98 3.70
N SER A 78 -18.61 -27.75 3.07
CA SER A 78 -18.99 -28.88 2.20
C SER A 78 -18.47 -30.21 2.77
N GLY A 79 -18.78 -30.46 4.03
CA GLY A 79 -18.67 -31.77 4.69
C GLY A 79 -20.05 -32.23 5.13
N SER A 80 -20.90 -32.57 4.16
CA SER A 80 -22.18 -33.23 4.39
C SER A 80 -21.97 -34.51 5.20
N GLY A 81 -22.50 -34.56 6.41
CA GLY A 81 -22.47 -35.79 7.20
C GLY A 81 -22.95 -35.64 8.63
N VAL A 82 -24.19 -35.20 8.87
CA VAL A 82 -24.90 -35.48 10.14
C VAL A 82 -26.41 -35.70 9.88
N THR A 83 -26.77 -36.99 9.95
CA THR A 83 -27.99 -37.66 10.42
C THR A 83 -29.37 -37.27 9.87
N THR A 84 -29.96 -38.22 9.14
CA THR A 84 -31.40 -38.49 9.12
C THR A 84 -31.97 -38.60 10.54
N VAL A 85 -32.76 -37.62 10.96
CA VAL A 85 -33.81 -37.80 11.97
C VAL A 85 -35.07 -37.12 11.42
N THR A 86 -35.94 -37.93 10.81
CA THR A 86 -37.33 -37.55 10.54
C THR A 86 -38.19 -38.46 11.39
N GLY A 87 -38.49 -38.01 12.60
CA GLY A 87 -39.53 -38.59 13.45
C GLY A 87 -40.59 -37.52 13.69
N ASN A 88 -41.80 -37.73 13.17
CA ASN A 88 -43.08 -37.74 13.92
C ASN A 88 -44.31 -37.57 13.01
N GLY A 89 -45.32 -38.40 13.25
CA GLY A 89 -46.71 -38.32 12.80
C GLY A 89 -47.32 -39.72 12.85
N GLY A 90 -47.88 -40.18 13.98
CA GLY A 90 -49.31 -40.03 14.35
C GLY A 90 -50.15 -41.04 13.53
N GLU A 91 -51.04 -41.91 14.00
CA GLU A 91 -52.02 -41.98 15.11
C GLU A 91 -52.41 -43.49 15.27
N GLY A 92 -52.85 -43.98 16.45
CA GLY A 92 -54.21 -44.52 16.71
C GLY A 92 -54.80 -45.45 15.61
N GLU A 93 -55.38 -46.63 15.82
CA GLU A 93 -56.15 -47.23 16.92
C GLU A 93 -56.32 -48.75 16.67
N ALA A 94 -56.65 -49.48 17.75
CA ALA A 94 -57.41 -50.76 17.85
C ALA A 94 -56.94 -52.02 17.09
#